data_AF-A0A651I4T3-F1
#
_entry.id   AF-A0A651I4T3-F1
#
_cell.length_a   1.000
_cell.length_b   1.000
_cell.length_c   1.000
_cell.angle_alpha   90.00
_cell.angle_beta   90.00
_cell.angle_gamma   90.00
#
_symmetry.space_group_name_H-M   'P 1'
#
loop_
_entity.id
_entity.type
_entity.pdbx_description
1 polymer ?
#
loop_
_entity_poly.entity_id
_entity_poly.type
_entity_poly.pdbx_seq_one_letter_code
_entity_poly.pdbx_strand_id
1 'polypeptide(L)'
;MQVNETASVEQTNETAAGGVQSPPETPPAEASVQVPGELTKELETLRERLGRTESRLAEAQRSADELRRRRDFERELAHASPVDLETARLVAESIARERGIEDAAEAVREAVAAKPFLFASREPSGVMAPELDARPAGGSIRDAAEEAMRTGDRRAVLRYLRARRGE
;
A
#
# COMPACT_ATOMS: atom_id res chain seq x y z
N MET A 1 -11.63 -18.66 -7.24
CA MET A 1 -12.72 -17.99 -7.98
C MET A 1 -13.96 -18.06 -7.12
N GLN A 2 -14.19 -17.02 -6.31
CA GLN A 2 -15.41 -16.87 -5.51
C GLN A 2 -16.26 -15.80 -6.20
N VAL A 3 -17.40 -16.24 -6.69
CA VAL A 3 -18.50 -15.42 -7.22
C VAL A 3 -19.28 -14.89 -6.02
N ASN A 4 -19.23 -13.58 -5.78
CA ASN A 4 -20.10 -12.95 -4.80
C ASN A 4 -21.25 -12.26 -5.52
N GLU A 5 -22.45 -12.76 -5.20
CA GLU A 5 -23.77 -12.35 -5.64
C GLU A 5 -24.02 -10.86 -5.37
N THR A 6 -24.42 -10.18 -6.43
CA THR A 6 -25.08 -8.87 -6.39
C THR A 6 -26.49 -9.04 -5.81
N ALA A 7 -26.65 -8.72 -4.53
CA ALA A 7 -27.97 -8.56 -3.93
C ALA A 7 -28.57 -7.21 -4.37
N SER A 8 -29.36 -7.27 -5.44
CA SER A 8 -30.32 -6.23 -5.82
C SER A 8 -31.38 -6.13 -4.73
N VAL A 9 -31.34 -5.07 -3.93
CA VAL A 9 -32.43 -4.72 -3.02
C VAL A 9 -33.32 -3.73 -3.75
N GLU A 10 -34.36 -4.26 -4.41
CA GLU A 10 -35.52 -3.49 -4.86
C GLU A 10 -36.29 -3.01 -3.63
N GLN A 11 -36.08 -1.76 -3.21
CA GLN A 11 -36.94 -1.09 -2.24
C GLN A 11 -38.05 -0.36 -2.99
N THR A 12 -39.15 -1.07 -3.21
CA THR A 12 -40.42 -0.51 -3.66
C THR A 12 -41.08 0.27 -2.54
N ASN A 13 -41.33 1.55 -2.81
CA ASN A 13 -42.25 2.40 -2.07
C ASN A 13 -43.67 1.81 -2.13
N GLU A 14 -44.27 1.52 -0.97
CA GLU A 14 -45.72 1.37 -0.85
C GLU A 14 -46.28 2.43 0.10
N THR A 15 -46.71 3.53 -0.53
CA THR A 15 -47.46 4.63 0.05
C THR A 15 -48.89 4.15 0.33
N ALA A 16 -49.14 3.64 1.53
CA ALA A 16 -50.49 3.35 2.01
C ALA A 16 -51.09 4.58 2.71
N ALA A 17 -51.88 5.35 1.96
CA ALA A 17 -52.74 6.41 2.46
C ALA A 17 -53.93 5.81 3.23
N GLY A 18 -53.72 5.53 4.52
CA GLY A 18 -54.77 5.13 5.46
C GLY A 18 -55.11 6.29 6.40
N GLY A 19 -56.10 7.09 6.04
CA GLY A 19 -56.65 8.14 6.91
C GLY A 19 -57.39 7.54 8.11
N VAL A 20 -56.71 7.45 9.24
CA VAL A 20 -57.32 7.13 10.53
C VAL A 20 -57.66 8.46 11.21
N GLN A 21 -58.94 8.77 11.31
CA GLN A 21 -59.45 9.84 12.17
C GLN A 21 -59.16 9.47 13.62
N SER A 22 -58.11 10.08 14.20
CA SER A 22 -57.80 9.94 15.62
C SER A 22 -58.85 10.69 16.46
N PRO A 23 -59.33 10.08 17.56
CA PRO A 23 -60.24 10.74 18.52
C PRO A 23 -59.52 11.89 19.24
N PRO A 24 -60.28 12.87 19.79
CA PRO A 24 -59.70 14.02 20.49
C PRO A 24 -58.94 13.55 21.74
N GLU A 25 -57.61 13.57 21.64
CA GLU A 25 -56.72 13.39 22.78
C GLU A 25 -57.03 14.44 23.83
N THR A 26 -57.60 13.99 24.94
CA THR A 26 -57.66 14.78 26.16
C THR A 26 -56.23 14.83 26.68
N PRO A 27 -55.60 16.01 26.82
CA PRO A 27 -54.23 16.07 27.31
C PRO A 27 -54.19 15.43 28.71
N PRO A 28 -53.45 14.34 28.92
CA PRO A 28 -53.31 13.78 30.25
C PRO A 28 -52.66 14.84 31.13
N ALA A 29 -53.28 15.12 32.26
CA ALA A 29 -52.76 16.04 33.27
C ALA A 29 -51.27 15.73 33.51
N GLU A 30 -50.41 16.68 33.18
CA GLU A 30 -48.96 16.60 33.33
C GLU A 30 -48.63 16.44 34.82
N ALA A 31 -48.59 15.20 35.29
CA ALA A 31 -47.99 14.86 36.56
C ALA A 31 -46.50 15.16 36.42
N SER A 32 -46.07 16.30 36.95
CA SER A 32 -44.66 16.69 37.07
C SER A 32 -43.89 15.61 37.83
N VAL A 33 -43.35 14.63 37.11
CA VAL A 33 -42.43 13.63 37.64
C VAL A 33 -41.16 14.38 38.02
N GLN A 34 -41.02 14.68 39.32
CA GLN A 34 -39.78 15.21 39.86
C GLN A 34 -38.72 14.12 39.75
N VAL A 35 -37.83 14.24 38.76
CA VAL A 35 -36.67 13.36 38.64
C VAL A 35 -35.72 13.67 39.81
N PRO A 36 -35.38 12.69 40.66
CA PRO A 36 -34.41 12.87 41.73
C PRO A 36 -33.11 13.51 41.25
N GLY A 37 -32.60 14.52 41.96
CA GLY A 37 -31.38 15.26 41.57
C GLY A 37 -30.09 14.43 41.58
N GLU A 38 -30.11 13.20 42.10
CA GLU A 38 -28.99 12.25 42.00
C GLU A 38 -28.93 11.59 40.63
N LEU A 39 -30.09 11.24 40.05
CA LEU A 39 -30.18 10.65 38.71
C LEU A 39 -29.71 11.63 37.65
N THR A 40 -29.98 12.93 37.80
CA THR A 40 -29.52 13.94 36.85
C THR A 40 -28.00 14.07 36.85
N LYS A 41 -27.35 14.00 38.02
CA LYS A 41 -25.89 13.99 38.15
C LYS A 41 -25.28 12.73 37.53
N GLU A 42 -25.87 11.56 37.79
CA GLU A 42 -25.39 10.32 37.21
C GLU A 42 -25.48 10.35 35.68
N LEU A 43 -26.60 10.82 35.13
CA LEU A 43 -26.77 11.02 33.68
C LEU A 43 -25.73 11.98 33.08
N GLU A 44 -25.42 13.08 33.77
CA GLU A 44 -24.39 14.01 33.35
C GLU A 44 -23.01 13.35 33.32
N THR A 45 -22.63 12.64 34.39
CA THR A 45 -21.35 11.91 34.44
C THR A 45 -21.25 10.83 33.35
N LEU A 46 -22.33 10.12 33.06
CA LEU A 46 -22.38 9.11 32.00
C LEU A 46 -22.24 9.76 30.62
N ARG A 47 -22.91 10.90 30.37
CA ARG A 47 -22.79 11.66 29.13
C ARG A 47 -21.37 12.17 28.92
N GLU A 48 -20.73 12.71 29.96
CA GLU A 48 -19.33 13.13 29.85
C GLU A 48 -18.40 11.95 29.56
N ARG A 49 -18.59 10.82 30.25
CA ARG A 49 -17.80 9.61 30.01
C ARG A 49 -17.97 9.11 28.58
N LEU A 50 -19.20 9.08 28.09
CA LEU A 50 -19.54 8.70 26.72
C LEU A 50 -18.83 9.62 25.71
N GLY A 51 -18.94 10.94 25.87
CA GLY A 51 -18.27 11.90 24.99
C GLY A 51 -16.73 11.78 25.00
N ARG A 52 -16.13 11.52 26.17
CA ARG A 52 -14.69 11.25 26.29
C ARG A 52 -14.30 9.96 25.57
N THR A 53 -15.08 8.89 25.69
CA THR A 53 -14.81 7.60 25.03
C THR A 53 -14.96 7.70 23.51
N GLU A 54 -15.97 8.41 23.01
CA GLU A 54 -16.17 8.64 21.58
C GLU A 54 -15.03 9.45 20.98
N SER A 55 -14.58 10.50 21.67
CA SER A 55 -13.44 11.31 21.24
C SER A 55 -12.15 10.48 21.12
N ARG A 56 -11.88 9.64 22.12
CA ARG A 56 -10.73 8.71 22.11
C ARG A 56 -10.82 7.67 21.00
N LEU A 57 -12.02 7.14 20.75
CA LEU A 57 -12.25 6.19 19.67
C LEU A 57 -11.97 6.84 18.31
N ALA A 58 -12.48 8.05 18.08
CA ALA A 58 -12.24 8.79 16.84
C ALA A 58 -10.76 9.16 16.63
N GLU A 59 -10.02 9.45 17.70
CA GLU A 59 -8.56 9.67 17.65
C GLU A 59 -7.79 8.37 17.34
N ALA A 60 -8.16 7.26 17.99
CA ALA A 60 -7.55 5.97 17.73
C ALA A 60 -7.83 5.46 16.30
N GLN A 61 -9.03 5.71 15.77
CA GLN A 61 -9.37 5.38 14.38
C GLN A 61 -8.53 6.19 13.39
N ARG A 62 -8.42 7.51 13.59
CA ARG A 62 -7.58 8.38 12.73
C ARG A 62 -6.11 7.95 12.73
N SER A 63 -5.54 7.65 13.90
CA SER A 63 -4.14 7.19 13.98
C SER A 63 -3.95 5.80 13.35
N ALA A 64 -4.91 4.88 13.50
CA ALA A 64 -4.87 3.58 12.83
C ALA A 64 -4.92 3.72 11.31
N ASP A 65 -5.76 4.60 10.79
CA ASP A 65 -5.89 4.83 9.34
C ASP A 65 -4.66 5.51 8.75
N GLU A 66 -4.05 6.46 9.48
CA GLU A 66 -2.77 7.07 9.09
C GLU A 66 -1.64 6.03 9.02
N LEU A 67 -1.54 5.15 10.04
CA LEU A 67 -0.53 4.08 10.05
C LEU A 67 -0.75 3.06 8.93
N ARG A 68 -2.01 2.72 8.61
CA ARG A 68 -2.34 1.83 7.49
C ARG A 68 -1.89 2.44 6.18
N ARG A 69 -2.29 3.70 5.90
CA ARG A 69 -1.88 4.43 4.71
C ARG A 69 -0.36 4.48 4.58
N ARG A 70 0.34 4.84 5.66
CA ARG A 70 1.81 4.86 5.67
C ARG A 70 2.41 3.51 5.29
N ARG A 71 1.92 2.41 5.87
CA ARG A 71 2.39 1.05 5.55
C ARG A 71 2.11 0.64 4.11
N ASP A 72 0.96 1.03 3.57
CA ASP A 72 0.63 0.75 2.18
C ASP A 72 1.60 1.48 1.23
N PHE A 73 1.90 2.76 1.47
CA PHE A 73 2.94 3.49 0.72
C PHE A 73 4.32 2.85 0.86
N GLU A 74 4.75 2.50 2.08
CA GLU A 74 6.06 1.86 2.32
C GLU A 74 6.18 0.52 1.58
N ARG A 75 5.10 -0.28 1.53
CA ARG A 75 5.06 -1.55 0.78
C ARG A 75 5.23 -1.32 -0.72
N GLU A 76 4.44 -0.42 -1.30
CA GLU A 76 4.51 -0.14 -2.74
C GLU A 76 5.84 0.50 -3.15
N LEU A 77 6.38 1.39 -2.31
CA LEU A 77 7.71 1.97 -2.52
C LEU A 77 8.80 0.91 -2.44
N ALA A 78 8.74 -0.05 -1.50
CA ALA A 78 9.73 -1.13 -1.45
C ALA A 78 9.80 -1.92 -2.77
N HIS A 79 8.67 -2.09 -3.46
CA HIS A 79 8.63 -2.71 -4.80
C HIS A 79 9.21 -1.80 -5.90
N ALA A 80 9.09 -0.48 -5.77
CA ALA A 80 9.61 0.51 -6.72
C ALA A 80 11.11 0.82 -6.55
N SER A 81 11.77 0.31 -5.50
CA SER A 81 13.21 0.48 -5.24
C SER A 81 13.68 1.95 -5.18
N PRO A 82 13.14 2.79 -4.28
CA PRO A 82 13.58 4.18 -4.11
C PRO A 82 15.04 4.24 -3.64
N VAL A 83 15.75 5.28 -4.07
CA VAL A 83 17.10 5.60 -3.57
C VAL A 83 17.00 6.08 -2.11
N ASP A 84 15.95 6.85 -1.80
CA ASP A 84 15.60 7.31 -0.45
C ASP A 84 14.11 7.09 -0.22
N LEU A 85 13.79 6.13 0.66
CA LEU A 85 12.42 5.71 0.96
C LEU A 85 11.59 6.84 1.60
N GLU A 86 12.17 7.64 2.50
CA GLU A 86 11.42 8.67 3.21
C GLU A 86 11.09 9.85 2.28
N THR A 87 12.08 10.27 1.48
CA THR A 87 11.84 11.31 0.46
C THR A 87 10.83 10.85 -0.59
N ALA A 88 10.94 9.61 -1.07
CA ALA A 88 9.98 9.06 -2.04
C ALA A 88 8.56 8.96 -1.46
N ARG A 89 8.42 8.61 -0.18
CA ARG A 89 7.14 8.59 0.55
C ARG A 89 6.49 9.96 0.60
N LEU A 90 7.22 10.99 1.01
CA LEU A 90 6.69 12.36 1.08
C LEU A 90 6.22 12.86 -0.29
N VAL A 91 6.95 12.52 -1.37
CA VAL A 91 6.56 12.86 -2.75
C VAL A 91 5.31 12.11 -3.19
N ALA A 92 5.23 10.80 -2.92
CA ALA A 92 4.06 10.01 -3.27
C ALA A 92 2.81 10.48 -2.52
N GLU A 93 2.92 10.76 -1.21
CA GLU A 93 1.84 11.31 -0.39
C GLU A 93 1.42 12.71 -0.86
N SER A 94 2.35 13.58 -1.28
CA SER A 94 2.01 14.91 -1.80
C SER A 94 1.24 14.79 -3.12
N ILE A 95 1.69 13.94 -4.03
CA ILE A 95 1.01 13.69 -5.32
C ILE A 95 -0.37 13.09 -5.09
N ALA A 96 -0.49 12.13 -4.17
CA ALA A 96 -1.77 11.52 -3.81
C ALA A 96 -2.78 12.57 -3.32
N ARG A 97 -2.34 13.49 -2.45
CA ARG A 97 -3.17 14.58 -1.91
C ARG A 97 -3.57 15.59 -2.99
N GLU A 98 -2.62 16.01 -3.82
CA GLU A 98 -2.87 17.01 -4.88
C GLU A 98 -3.83 16.49 -5.96
N ARG A 99 -3.78 15.19 -6.25
CA ARG A 99 -4.57 14.55 -7.31
C ARG A 99 -5.79 13.78 -6.81
N GLY A 100 -5.99 13.68 -5.50
CA GLY A 100 -7.08 12.91 -4.90
C GLY A 100 -6.98 11.40 -5.13
N ILE A 101 -5.76 10.86 -5.21
CA ILE A 101 -5.52 9.42 -5.41
C ILE A 101 -5.56 8.73 -4.04
N GLU A 102 -6.48 7.79 -3.87
CA GLU A 102 -6.61 7.00 -2.63
C GLU A 102 -5.72 5.73 -2.63
N ASP A 103 -5.42 5.18 -3.80
CA ASP A 103 -4.58 3.99 -3.96
C ASP A 103 -3.08 4.34 -3.90
N ALA A 104 -2.37 3.75 -2.94
CA ALA A 104 -0.94 3.92 -2.77
C ALA A 104 -0.15 3.47 -4.02
N ALA A 105 -0.58 2.38 -4.69
CA ALA A 105 0.14 1.87 -5.85
C ALA A 105 0.05 2.83 -7.03
N GLU A 106 -1.13 3.43 -7.27
CA GLU A 106 -1.32 4.47 -8.27
C GLU A 106 -0.50 5.72 -7.97
N ALA A 107 -0.52 6.19 -6.72
CA ALA A 107 0.27 7.35 -6.32
C ALA A 107 1.79 7.12 -6.46
N VAL A 108 2.28 5.92 -6.15
CA VAL A 108 3.70 5.56 -6.35
C VAL A 108 4.06 5.51 -7.83
N ARG A 109 3.20 4.94 -8.71
CA ARG A 109 3.43 4.97 -10.17
C ARG A 109 3.54 6.40 -10.69
N GLU A 110 2.67 7.28 -10.22
CA GLU A 110 2.68 8.69 -10.59
C GLU A 110 3.93 9.41 -10.06
N ALA A 111 4.38 9.08 -8.85
CA ALA A 111 5.62 9.59 -8.29
C ALA A 111 6.85 9.15 -9.08
N VAL A 112 6.90 7.89 -9.53
CA VAL A 112 7.97 7.36 -10.40
C VAL A 112 7.99 8.11 -11.73
N ALA A 113 6.83 8.34 -12.36
CA ALA A 113 6.73 9.08 -13.61
C ALA A 113 7.14 10.56 -13.45
N ALA A 114 6.73 11.19 -12.35
CA ALA A 114 7.01 12.62 -12.11
C ALA A 114 8.46 12.88 -11.70
N LYS A 115 9.09 11.98 -10.92
CA LYS A 115 10.44 12.14 -10.37
C LYS A 115 11.26 10.86 -10.48
N PRO A 116 11.63 10.43 -11.70
CA PRO A 116 12.31 9.15 -11.92
C PRO A 116 13.67 9.04 -11.20
N PHE A 117 14.37 10.16 -10.98
CA PHE A 117 15.67 10.20 -10.30
C PHE A 117 15.62 9.82 -8.80
N LEU A 118 14.43 9.81 -8.17
CA LEU A 118 14.28 9.33 -6.78
C LEU A 118 14.22 7.81 -6.69
N PHE A 119 14.05 7.13 -7.82
CA PHE A 119 13.95 5.69 -7.91
C PHE A 119 15.22 5.18 -8.55
N ALA A 120 15.70 4.03 -8.06
CA ALA A 120 16.76 3.34 -8.76
C ALA A 120 16.19 3.00 -10.14
N SER A 121 16.66 3.70 -11.17
CA SER A 121 16.51 3.24 -12.54
C SER A 121 16.92 1.79 -12.50
N ARG A 122 15.99 0.88 -12.78
CA ARG A 122 16.34 -0.51 -13.01
C ARG A 122 17.13 -0.48 -14.31
N GLU A 123 18.38 -0.05 -14.23
CA GLU A 123 19.28 -0.04 -15.37
C GLU A 123 19.20 -1.47 -15.89
N PRO A 124 18.86 -1.67 -17.17
CA PRO A 124 19.01 -2.99 -17.76
C PRO A 124 20.48 -3.33 -17.52
N SER A 125 20.74 -4.35 -16.68
CA SER A 125 22.09 -4.74 -16.28
C SER A 125 22.99 -4.67 -17.51
N GLY A 126 24.01 -3.81 -17.43
CA GLY A 126 24.47 -2.99 -18.54
C GLY A 126 24.70 -3.68 -19.88
N VAL A 127 24.38 -2.93 -20.95
CA VAL A 127 24.80 -3.18 -22.35
C VAL A 127 26.34 -3.13 -22.51
N MET A 128 27.08 -2.77 -21.46
CA MET A 128 28.55 -2.74 -21.41
C MET A 128 29.13 -3.61 -20.29
N ALA A 129 28.34 -4.45 -19.62
CA ALA A 129 28.95 -5.64 -19.03
C ALA A 129 29.41 -6.47 -20.24
N PRO A 130 30.72 -6.70 -20.44
CA PRO A 130 31.12 -7.70 -21.42
C PRO A 130 30.34 -8.94 -21.04
N GLU A 131 29.56 -9.44 -21.99
CA GLU A 131 28.98 -10.77 -21.96
C GLU A 131 30.14 -11.66 -21.50
N LEU A 132 30.16 -12.00 -20.20
CA LEU A 132 30.94 -13.10 -19.72
C LEU A 132 30.20 -14.25 -20.34
N ASP A 133 30.56 -14.52 -21.61
CA ASP A 133 30.16 -15.66 -22.41
C ASP A 133 29.91 -16.76 -21.41
N ALA A 134 28.65 -17.17 -21.30
CA ALA A 134 28.22 -18.24 -20.44
C ALA A 134 29.26 -19.34 -20.58
N ARG A 135 30.14 -19.45 -19.57
CA ARG A 135 31.36 -20.25 -19.61
C ARG A 135 30.89 -21.63 -20.05
N PRO A 136 31.27 -22.17 -21.22
CA PRO A 136 31.07 -23.60 -21.43
C PRO A 136 31.96 -24.25 -20.36
N ALA A 137 31.34 -24.68 -19.27
CA ALA A 137 31.99 -25.15 -18.06
C ALA A 137 32.73 -26.50 -18.26
N GLY A 138 33.12 -26.83 -19.48
CA GLY A 138 33.65 -28.14 -19.86
C GLY A 138 34.75 -28.14 -20.91
N GLY A 139 35.31 -26.98 -21.32
CA GLY A 139 36.50 -26.98 -22.17
C GLY A 139 37.69 -27.55 -21.42
N SER A 140 38.27 -28.65 -21.90
CA SER A 140 39.43 -29.24 -21.24
C SER A 140 40.64 -28.32 -21.39
N ILE A 141 41.59 -28.35 -20.44
CA ILE A 141 42.85 -27.59 -20.52
C ILE A 141 43.58 -27.86 -21.86
N ARG A 142 43.40 -29.06 -22.42
CA ARG A 142 43.97 -29.48 -23.70
C ARG A 142 43.40 -28.68 -24.87
N ASP A 143 42.09 -28.45 -24.89
CA ASP A 143 41.44 -27.68 -25.96
C ASP A 143 41.92 -26.22 -25.96
N ALA A 144 42.05 -25.62 -24.77
CA ALA A 144 42.61 -24.28 -24.61
C ALA A 144 44.09 -24.19 -25.05
N ALA A 145 44.87 -25.25 -24.82
CA ALA A 145 46.27 -25.32 -25.26
C ALA A 145 46.37 -25.42 -26.79
N GLU A 146 45.57 -26.29 -27.41
CA GLU A 146 45.53 -26.46 -28.87
C GLU A 146 45.08 -25.18 -29.58
N GLU A 147 44.09 -24.48 -29.04
CA GLU A 147 43.63 -23.20 -29.57
C GLU A 147 44.72 -22.11 -29.46
N ALA A 148 45.43 -22.03 -28.33
CA ALA A 148 46.51 -21.08 -28.13
C ALA A 148 47.70 -21.34 -29.09
N MET A 149 48.05 -22.61 -29.32
CA MET A 149 49.09 -22.99 -30.27
C MET A 149 48.70 -22.71 -31.72
N ARG A 150 47.43 -22.95 -32.07
CA ARG A 150 46.93 -22.77 -33.45
C ARG A 150 46.79 -21.30 -33.83
N THR A 151 46.26 -20.48 -32.92
CA THR A 151 45.92 -19.08 -33.21
C THR A 151 47.03 -18.10 -32.85
N GLY A 152 47.83 -18.41 -31.83
CA GLY A 152 48.82 -17.48 -31.28
C GLY A 152 48.23 -16.23 -30.62
N ASP A 153 46.90 -16.14 -30.46
CA ASP A 153 46.26 -14.97 -29.86
C ASP A 153 46.57 -14.91 -28.35
N ARG A 154 46.94 -13.71 -27.89
CA ARG A 154 47.16 -13.39 -26.47
C ARG A 154 45.97 -13.82 -25.60
N ARG A 155 44.74 -13.68 -26.08
CA ARG A 155 43.54 -14.07 -25.32
C ARG A 155 43.45 -15.59 -25.11
N ALA A 156 43.73 -16.38 -26.14
CA ALA A 156 43.77 -17.84 -26.06
C ALA A 156 44.89 -18.31 -25.12
N VAL A 157 46.07 -17.70 -25.21
CA VAL A 157 47.20 -17.98 -24.31
C VAL A 157 46.84 -17.70 -22.84
N LEU A 158 46.24 -16.53 -22.55
CA LEU A 158 45.85 -16.18 -21.19
C LEU A 158 44.78 -17.13 -20.63
N ARG A 159 43.84 -17.58 -21.47
CA ARG A 159 42.82 -18.57 -21.10
C ARG A 159 43.45 -19.90 -20.68
N TYR A 160 44.37 -20.41 -21.49
CA TYR A 160 45.14 -21.62 -21.15
C TYR A 160 45.94 -21.45 -19.86
N LEU A 161 46.61 -20.31 -19.68
CA LEU A 161 47.40 -20.05 -18.46
C LEU A 161 46.54 -19.98 -17.19
N ARG A 162 45.32 -19.42 -17.25
CA ARG A 162 44.37 -19.44 -16.13
C ARG A 162 43.89 -20.87 -15.85
N ALA A 163 43.46 -21.59 -16.89
CA ALA A 163 43.01 -22.98 -16.75
C ALA A 163 44.10 -23.89 -16.16
N ARG A 164 45.37 -23.63 -16.49
CA ARG A 164 46.54 -24.34 -15.93
C ARG A 164 46.82 -24.00 -14.46
N ARG A 165 46.38 -22.83 -13.95
CA ARG A 165 46.58 -22.41 -12.55
C ARG A 165 45.51 -22.96 -11.59
N GLY A 166 44.43 -23.54 -12.10
CA GLY A 166 43.39 -24.18 -11.27
C GLY A 166 42.37 -23.21 -10.66
N GLU A 167 42.11 -22.07 -11.32
CA GLU A 167 41.00 -21.14 -11.00
C GLU A 167 39.72 -21.42 -11.82
#